data_AF-A0A926K5L6-F1
#
_entry.id   AF-A0A926K5L6-F1
#
_cell.length_a   1.000
_cell.length_b   1.000
_cell.length_c   1.000
_cell.angle_alpha   90.00
_cell.angle_beta   90.00
_cell.angle_gamma   90.00
#
_symmetry.space_group_name_H-M   'P 1'
#
loop_
_entity.id
_entity.type
_entity.pdbx_description
1 polymer ?
#
loop_
_entity_poly.entity_id
_entity_poly.type
_entity_poly.pdbx_seq_one_letter_code
_entity_poly.pdbx_strand_id
1 'polypeptide(L)' 'MSRSEQVLAQTTLAEKASPISGENLWIATPIDRLGAPSIMLTDGPHGLRKQVDEAPASRPPQSR' A
#
# COMPACT_ATOMS: atom_id res chain seq x y z
N MET A 1 -6.16 -26.05 7.92
CA MET A 1 -6.34 -24.58 7.84
C MET A 1 -5.21 -24.01 7.01
N SER A 2 -5.54 -23.11 6.08
CA SER A 2 -4.55 -22.36 5.30
C SER A 2 -3.88 -21.28 6.15
N ARG A 3 -2.71 -20.81 5.71
CA ARG A 3 -2.00 -19.69 6.36
C ARG A 3 -2.89 -18.44 6.48
N SER A 4 -3.72 -18.18 5.47
CA SER A 4 -4.64 -17.04 5.46
C SER A 4 -5.71 -17.14 6.57
N GLU A 5 -6.27 -18.33 6.77
CA GLU A 5 -7.26 -18.57 7.84
C GLU A 5 -6.66 -18.36 9.24
N GLN A 6 -5.41 -18.78 9.45
CA GLN A 6 -4.70 -18.60 10.73
C GLN A 6 -4.44 -17.13 11.07
N VAL A 7 -4.11 -16.31 10.06
CA VAL A 7 -3.91 -14.86 10.24
C VAL A 7 -5.25 -14.18 10.50
N LEU A 8 -6.29 -14.51 9.73
CA LEU A 8 -7.64 -13.96 9.92
C LEU A 8 -8.22 -14.27 11.30
N ALA A 9 -7.95 -15.46 11.84
CA ALA A 9 -8.38 -15.83 13.18
C ALA A 9 -7.74 -14.97 14.29
N GLN A 10 -6.55 -14.42 14.05
CA GLN A 10 -5.81 -13.61 15.01
C GLN A 10 -6.09 -12.11 14.88
N THR A 11 -6.77 -11.66 13.83
CA THR A 11 -7.10 -10.23 13.61
C THR A 11 -8.28 -9.75 14.44
N THR A 12 -8.16 -8.54 14.99
CA THR A 12 -9.27 -7.79 15.60
C THR A 12 -10.20 -7.21 14.52
N LEU A 13 -11.39 -6.73 14.91
CA LEU A 13 -12.32 -6.10 13.97
C LEU A 13 -11.71 -4.85 13.29
N ALA A 14 -10.96 -4.05 14.05
CA ALA A 14 -10.30 -2.86 13.52
C ALA A 14 -9.21 -3.24 12.51
N GLU A 15 -8.40 -4.25 12.79
CA GLU A 15 -7.35 -4.76 11.87
C GLU A 15 -7.95 -5.41 10.62
N LYS A 16 -9.18 -5.93 10.67
CA LYS A 16 -9.89 -6.40 9.48
C LYS A 16 -10.36 -5.25 8.58
N ALA A 17 -10.71 -4.11 9.18
CA ALA A 17 -11.22 -2.94 8.46
C ALA A 17 -10.10 -2.04 7.92
N SER A 18 -8.95 -1.97 8.60
CA SER A 18 -7.86 -1.04 8.25
C SER A 18 -7.32 -1.17 6.81
N PRO A 19 -7.20 -2.36 6.20
CA PRO A 19 -6.67 -2.48 4.83
C PRO A 19 -7.67 -1.97 3.78
N ILE A 20 -8.96 -1.89 4.13
CA ILE A 20 -10.04 -1.48 3.21
C ILE A 20 -10.03 0.03 2.98
N SER A 21 -9.60 0.83 3.96
CA SER A 21 -9.52 2.29 3.79
C SER A 21 -8.27 2.75 3.04
N GLY A 22 -7.26 1.88 2.91
CA GLY A 22 -5.93 2.26 2.46
C GLY A 22 -5.21 3.19 3.45
N GLU A 23 -3.88 3.17 3.41
CA GLU A 23 -3.02 4.17 4.02
C GLU A 23 -2.97 5.44 3.15
N ASN A 24 -2.98 5.25 1.83
CA ASN A 24 -3.17 6.31 0.85
C ASN A 24 -3.88 5.77 -0.41
N LEU A 25 -4.01 6.58 -1.46
CA LEU A 25 -4.71 6.23 -2.70
C LEU A 25 -4.21 4.95 -3.38
N TRP A 26 -2.97 4.54 -3.12
CA TRP A 26 -2.29 3.44 -3.79
C TRP A 26 -1.77 2.37 -2.83
N ILE A 27 -1.86 2.56 -1.52
CA ILE A 27 -1.19 1.72 -0.53
C ILE A 27 -2.20 1.23 0.50
N ALA A 28 -2.29 -0.08 0.68
CA ALA A 28 -3.11 -0.71 1.71
C ALA A 28 -2.41 -0.62 3.08
N THR A 29 -3.20 -0.40 4.13
CA THR A 29 -2.69 -0.31 5.50
C THR A 29 -2.09 -1.66 5.96
N PRO A 30 -0.84 -1.70 6.47
CA PRO A 30 -0.23 -2.91 6.99
C PRO A 30 -0.84 -3.36 8.33
N ILE A 31 -0.62 -4.63 8.69
CA ILE A 31 -0.92 -5.16 10.04
C ILE A 31 0.39 -5.73 10.62
N ASP A 32 1.22 -4.85 11.16
CA ASP A 32 2.59 -5.18 11.62
C ASP A 32 2.62 -6.29 12.67
N ARG A 33 1.65 -6.29 13.59
CA ARG A 33 1.54 -7.28 14.67
C ARG A 33 1.47 -8.72 14.16
N LEU A 34 0.84 -8.93 13.00
CA LEU A 34 0.67 -10.25 12.38
C LEU A 34 1.62 -10.47 11.21
N GLY A 35 2.53 -9.53 10.96
CA GLY A 35 3.46 -9.58 9.84
C GLY A 35 2.76 -9.53 8.47
N ALA A 36 1.59 -8.89 8.38
CA ALA A 36 0.91 -8.67 7.11
C ALA A 36 1.48 -7.38 6.47
N PRO A 37 2.27 -7.48 5.39
CA PRO A 37 2.92 -6.33 4.79
C PRO A 37 1.91 -5.43 4.09
N SER A 38 2.28 -4.16 3.92
CA SER A 38 1.54 -3.25 3.06
C SER A 38 1.59 -3.70 1.59
N ILE A 39 0.53 -3.40 0.85
CA ILE A 39 0.39 -3.74 -0.57
C ILE A 39 0.18 -2.45 -1.36
N MET A 40 1.02 -2.22 -2.38
CA MET A 40 0.82 -1.14 -3.33
C MET A 40 -0.04 -1.63 -4.50
N LEU A 41 -1.14 -0.93 -4.77
CA LEU A 41 -1.98 -1.06 -5.96
C LEU A 41 -1.55 -0.03 -7.00
N THR A 42 -1.74 -0.35 -8.27
CA THR A 42 -1.37 0.50 -9.41
C THR A 42 -2.21 0.08 -10.61
N ASP A 43 -2.64 1.05 -11.43
CA ASP A 43 -3.39 0.76 -12.64
C ASP A 43 -2.47 0.19 -13.72
N GLY A 44 -3.03 -0.56 -14.68
CA GLY A 44 -2.28 -0.83 -15.90
C GLY A 44 -2.83 -1.80 -16.95
N PRO A 45 -4.09 -1.67 -17.43
CA PRO A 45 -4.54 -2.48 -18.56
C PRO A 45 -3.65 -2.34 -19.83
N HIS A 46 -2.88 -1.25 -19.95
CA HIS A 46 -1.95 -1.00 -21.07
C HIS A 46 -0.55 -0.51 -20.64
N GLY A 47 -0.12 -0.83 -19.42
CA GLY A 47 1.19 -0.43 -18.89
C GLY A 47 1.12 0.11 -17.47
N LEU A 48 2.23 0.03 -16.73
CA LEU A 48 2.31 0.37 -15.32
C LEU A 48 2.12 1.88 -15.09
N ARG A 49 1.07 2.28 -14.36
CA ARG A 49 0.86 3.66 -13.90
C ARG A 49 1.18 3.79 -12.41
N LYS A 50 2.44 4.14 -12.11
CA LYS A 50 2.91 4.32 -10.73
C LYS A 50 2.92 5.80 -10.35
N GLN A 51 2.26 6.16 -9.25
CA GLN A 51 2.44 7.46 -8.63
C GLN A 51 3.77 7.49 -7.88
N VAL A 52 4.57 8.54 -8.12
CA VAL A 52 5.81 8.82 -7.39
C VAL A 52 5.51 9.98 -6.46
N ASP A 53 5.81 9.84 -5.16
CA ASP A 53 5.63 10.94 -4.22
C ASP A 53 6.56 12.10 -4.62
N GLU A 54 5.97 13.27 -4.86
CA GLU A 54 6.71 14.48 -5.17
C GLU A 54 7.33 15.05 -3.87
N ALA A 55 8.64 14.89 -3.70
CA ALA A 55 9.41 15.74 -2.81
C ALA A 55 9.55 17.15 -3.43
N PRO A 56 9.52 18.24 -2.63
CA PRO A 56 9.36 19.59 -3.17
C PRO A 56 10.56 20.06 -4.00
N ALA A 57 10.26 20.94 -4.97
CA ALA A 57 11.13 21.47 -6.01
C ALA A 57 12.56 21.86 -5.59
N SER A 58 13.56 21.35 -6.32
CA SER A 58 14.79 22.10 -6.66
C SER A 58 15.58 21.40 -7.77
N ARG A 59 14.95 21.13 -8.92
CA ARG A 59 15.75 20.84 -10.12
C ARG A 59 16.16 22.18 -10.72
N PRO A 60 17.46 22.57 -10.73
CA PRO A 60 17.86 23.79 -11.41
C PRO A 60 17.53 23.65 -12.90
N PRO A 61 17.29 24.76 -13.62
CA PRO A 61 17.04 24.71 -15.06
C PRO A 61 18.24 24.03 -15.72
N GLN A 62 18.00 22.88 -16.36
CA GLN A 62 19.03 22.23 -17.14
C GLN A 62 19.30 23.12 -18.36
N SER A 63 20.45 23.77 -18.35
CA SER A 63 21.00 24.44 -19.52
C SER A 63 21.65 23.40 -20.42
N ARG A 64 20.95 23.02 -21.49
CA ARG A 64 21.43 22.86 -22.88
C ARG A 64 20.37 22.18 -23.72
#